data_AF-A0A0N9VVW7-F1
#
_entry.id   AF-A0A0N9VVW7-F1
#
_cell.length_a   1.000
_cell.length_b   1.000
_cell.length_c   1.000
_cell.angle_alpha   90.00
_cell.angle_beta   90.00
_cell.angle_gamma   90.00
#
_symmetry.space_group_name_H-M   'P 1'
#
loop_
_entity.id
_entity.type
_entity.pdbx_description
1 polymer ?
#
loop_
_entity_poly.entity_id
_entity_poly.type
_entity_poly.pdbx_seq_one_letter_code
_entity_poly.pdbx_strand_id
1 'polypeptide(L)'
;MNDIKDTSNNYEELLSFFNYTSIGMLYNLTPLLFSEENQQALDELIGVAKVELISLLDQINSEHAQNKQIEQWRNQNKRSNITRVIVKLINNSPHTFKIAQTSLPLHTSERESFLLPAYGNTAFKSDFAYTYAYPWQKNKIMFNQFVDFIDQNVGVRFDLGMIMNTSFGVLSPTHRARVKNTVTSIGSSKINCSTQITSMGESEPFNFEVEIRLG
;
A
#
# COMPACT_ATOMS: atom_id res chain seq x y z
N MET A 1 7.26 -20.11 29.66
CA MET A 1 6.37 -19.17 28.94
C MET A 1 7.01 -18.92 27.59
N ASN A 2 6.86 -19.87 26.67
CA ASN A 2 5.72 -20.06 25.74
C ASN A 2 5.82 -19.04 24.60
N ASP A 3 5.82 -19.36 23.32
CA ASP A 3 5.63 -20.62 22.60
C ASP A 3 6.36 -20.45 21.25
N ILE A 4 7.37 -21.27 20.96
CA ILE A 4 7.72 -21.57 19.56
C ILE A 4 6.80 -22.72 19.20
N LYS A 5 5.64 -22.38 18.60
CA LYS A 5 4.70 -23.38 18.12
C LYS A 5 5.40 -24.32 17.15
N ASP A 6 5.31 -25.61 17.47
CA ASP A 6 5.54 -26.75 16.59
C ASP A 6 5.15 -26.46 15.14
N THR A 7 6.14 -26.18 14.30
CA THR A 7 6.14 -26.64 12.93
C THR A 7 6.95 -27.92 12.93
N SER A 8 6.39 -29.02 13.47
CA SER A 8 6.97 -30.33 13.22
C SER A 8 6.95 -30.52 11.71
N ASN A 9 8.16 -30.72 11.19
CA ASN A 9 8.50 -30.49 9.82
C ASN A 9 7.94 -31.69 9.03
N ASN A 10 6.74 -31.58 8.45
CA ASN A 10 6.12 -32.65 7.63
C ASN A 10 7.10 -33.22 6.58
N TYR A 11 8.05 -32.40 6.14
CA TYR A 11 9.15 -32.80 5.25
C TYR A 11 10.20 -33.71 5.92
N GLU A 12 10.55 -33.51 7.19
CA GLU A 12 11.47 -34.41 7.91
C GLU A 12 10.85 -35.77 8.19
N GLU A 13 9.55 -35.82 8.51
CA GLU A 13 8.83 -37.09 8.67
C GLU A 13 8.77 -37.85 7.34
N LEU A 14 8.45 -37.18 6.23
CA LEU A 14 8.49 -37.77 4.89
C LEU A 14 9.89 -38.28 4.52
N LEU A 15 10.94 -37.47 4.75
CA LEU A 15 12.32 -37.87 4.46
C LEU A 15 12.77 -39.04 5.34
N SER A 16 12.37 -39.05 6.61
CA SER A 16 12.65 -40.18 7.51
C SER A 16 11.95 -41.45 7.05
N PHE A 17 10.70 -41.36 6.58
CA PHE A 17 9.96 -42.48 6.02
C PHE A 17 10.70 -43.08 4.81
N PHE A 18 11.17 -42.27 3.86
CA PHE A 18 11.95 -42.76 2.72
C PHE A 18 13.32 -43.32 3.13
N ASN A 19 13.97 -42.74 4.15
CA ASN A 19 15.29 -43.20 4.63
C ASN A 19 15.24 -44.51 5.42
N TYR A 20 14.14 -44.79 6.13
CA TYR A 20 13.98 -45.98 6.96
C TYR A 20 13.13 -47.08 6.31
N THR A 21 12.52 -46.83 5.14
CA THR A 21 11.78 -47.85 4.38
C THR A 21 12.73 -48.66 3.51
N SER A 22 12.61 -49.99 3.58
CA SER A 22 13.46 -50.87 2.75
C SER A 22 13.16 -50.70 1.26
N ILE A 23 14.19 -50.85 0.41
CA ILE A 23 14.05 -50.75 -1.05
C ILE A 23 12.95 -51.68 -1.59
N GLY A 24 12.77 -52.87 -1.02
CA GLY A 24 11.69 -53.80 -1.44
C GLY A 24 10.28 -53.29 -1.11
N MET A 25 10.10 -52.61 0.02
CA MET A 25 8.84 -51.93 0.37
C MET A 25 8.59 -50.72 -0.54
N LEU A 26 9.61 -49.92 -0.81
CA LEU A 26 9.53 -48.81 -1.77
C LEU A 26 9.16 -49.33 -3.17
N TYR A 27 9.73 -50.47 -3.59
CA TYR A 27 9.43 -51.10 -4.89
C TYR A 27 7.97 -51.59 -4.98
N ASN A 28 7.40 -52.06 -3.86
CA ASN A 28 5.99 -52.45 -3.80
C ASN A 28 5.04 -51.24 -3.72
N LEU A 29 5.52 -50.09 -3.24
CA LEU A 29 4.76 -48.84 -3.20
C LEU A 29 4.86 -48.04 -4.50
N THR A 30 5.82 -48.33 -5.38
CA THR A 30 6.00 -47.68 -6.69
C THR A 30 4.70 -47.54 -7.49
N PRO A 31 3.87 -48.59 -7.64
CA PRO A 31 2.61 -48.47 -8.39
C PRO A 31 1.60 -47.53 -7.74
N LEU A 32 1.64 -47.38 -6.42
CA LEU A 32 0.78 -46.47 -5.67
C LEU A 32 1.33 -45.04 -5.78
N LEU A 33 2.64 -44.84 -5.55
CA LEU A 33 3.32 -43.55 -5.63
C LEU A 33 3.29 -42.93 -7.03
N PHE A 34 3.35 -43.77 -8.07
CA PHE A 34 3.26 -43.37 -9.48
C PHE A 34 1.94 -43.80 -10.12
N SER A 35 0.88 -44.00 -9.32
CA SER A 35 -0.46 -44.19 -9.85
C SER A 35 -0.89 -42.94 -10.65
N GLU A 36 -1.77 -43.14 -11.62
CA GLU A 36 -2.31 -42.02 -12.42
C GLU A 36 -2.96 -40.95 -11.53
N GLU A 37 -3.65 -41.36 -10.45
CA GLU A 37 -4.25 -40.43 -9.47
C GLU A 37 -3.20 -39.56 -8.77
N ASN A 38 -2.08 -40.15 -8.31
CA ASN A 38 -1.03 -39.38 -7.64
C ASN A 38 -0.23 -38.51 -8.61
N GLN A 39 -0.04 -38.95 -9.85
CA GLN A 39 0.54 -38.10 -10.90
C GLN A 39 -0.39 -36.93 -11.24
N GLN A 40 -1.70 -37.17 -11.34
CA GLN A 40 -2.68 -36.12 -11.59
C GLN A 40 -2.75 -35.10 -10.45
N ALA A 41 -2.69 -35.55 -9.20
CA ALA A 41 -2.62 -34.67 -8.03
C ALA A 41 -1.33 -33.84 -8.01
N LEU A 42 -0.20 -34.43 -8.41
CA LEU A 42 1.07 -33.72 -8.53
C LEU A 42 1.02 -32.67 -9.65
N ASP A 43 0.46 -33.01 -10.80
CA ASP A 43 0.28 -32.08 -11.92
C ASP A 43 -0.65 -30.93 -11.57
N GLU A 44 -1.73 -31.19 -10.82
CA GLU A 44 -2.62 -30.16 -10.29
C GLU A 44 -1.89 -29.21 -9.33
N LEU A 45 -1.12 -29.75 -8.38
CA LEU A 45 -0.29 -28.95 -7.47
C LEU A 45 0.75 -28.10 -8.21
N ILE A 46 1.41 -28.68 -9.21
CA ILE A 46 2.34 -27.95 -10.08
C ILE A 46 1.60 -26.85 -10.85
N GLY A 47 0.38 -27.11 -11.33
CA GLY A 47 -0.48 -26.13 -11.97
C GLY A 47 -0.82 -24.97 -11.06
N VAL A 48 -1.27 -25.23 -9.84
CA VAL A 48 -1.59 -24.22 -8.82
C VAL A 48 -0.34 -23.39 -8.49
N ALA A 49 0.79 -24.03 -8.19
CA ALA A 49 2.04 -23.35 -7.86
C ALA A 49 2.52 -22.43 -9.00
N LYS A 50 2.34 -22.84 -10.27
CA LYS A 50 2.66 -21.99 -11.42
C LYS A 50 1.79 -20.73 -11.47
N VAL A 51 0.48 -20.86 -11.25
CA VAL A 51 -0.45 -19.73 -11.24
C VAL A 51 -0.11 -18.75 -10.12
N GLU A 52 0.16 -19.25 -8.91
CA GLU A 52 0.56 -18.43 -7.77
C GLU A 52 1.88 -17.68 -8.05
N LEU A 53 2.86 -18.36 -8.65
CA LEU A 53 4.15 -17.76 -8.97
C LEU A 53 4.03 -16.68 -10.05
N ILE A 54 3.18 -16.88 -11.07
CA ILE A 54 2.86 -15.84 -12.07
C ILE A 54 2.21 -14.63 -11.38
N SER A 55 1.22 -14.86 -10.53
CA SER A 55 0.54 -13.78 -9.80
C SER A 55 1.51 -12.99 -8.92
N LEU A 56 2.46 -13.67 -8.26
CA LEU A 56 3.49 -13.03 -7.46
C LEU A 56 4.43 -12.16 -8.32
N LEU A 57 4.87 -12.68 -9.48
CA LEU A 57 5.72 -11.94 -10.41
C LEU A 57 5.01 -10.69 -10.94
N ASP A 58 3.73 -10.79 -11.29
CA ASP A 58 2.92 -9.66 -11.74
C ASP A 58 2.79 -8.59 -10.64
N GLN A 59 2.60 -9.01 -9.39
CA GLN A 59 2.54 -8.09 -8.24
C GLN A 59 3.88 -7.37 -8.03
N ILE A 60 5.00 -8.09 -8.07
CA ILE A 60 6.35 -7.51 -7.93
C ILE A 60 6.62 -6.50 -9.06
N ASN A 61 6.27 -6.85 -10.30
CA ASN A 61 6.46 -5.97 -11.45
C ASN A 61 5.61 -4.69 -11.33
N SER A 62 4.35 -4.82 -10.89
CA SER A 62 3.46 -3.69 -10.65
C SER A 62 4.00 -2.76 -9.55
N GLU A 63 4.46 -3.34 -8.43
CA GLU A 63 5.06 -2.56 -7.34
C GLU A 63 6.34 -1.84 -7.80
N HIS A 64 7.19 -2.51 -8.57
CA HIS A 64 8.40 -1.89 -9.12
C HIS A 64 8.07 -0.71 -10.04
N ALA A 65 7.10 -0.87 -10.93
CA ALA A 65 6.64 0.20 -11.82
C ALA A 65 6.08 1.39 -11.04
N GLN A 66 5.27 1.13 -10.01
CA GLN A 66 4.72 2.16 -9.12
C GLN A 66 5.81 2.89 -8.35
N ASN A 67 6.77 2.17 -7.75
CA ASN A 67 7.87 2.79 -7.02
C ASN A 67 8.72 3.67 -7.95
N LYS A 68 8.96 3.23 -9.20
CA LYS A 68 9.63 4.04 -10.22
C LYS A 68 8.84 5.31 -10.56
N GLN A 69 7.52 5.22 -10.64
CA GLN A 69 6.65 6.38 -10.87
C GLN A 69 6.69 7.37 -9.68
N ILE A 70 6.66 6.86 -8.45
CA ILE A 70 6.81 7.68 -7.24
C ILE A 70 8.16 8.40 -7.26
N GLU A 71 9.26 7.72 -7.60
CA GLU A 71 10.57 8.36 -7.75
C GLU A 71 10.58 9.45 -8.82
N GLN A 72 9.90 9.24 -9.94
CA GLN A 72 9.74 10.29 -10.95
C GLN A 72 8.98 11.48 -10.39
N TRP A 73 7.90 11.28 -9.64
CA TRP A 73 7.15 12.36 -8.99
C TRP A 73 7.96 13.09 -7.92
N ARG A 74 8.83 12.40 -7.16
CA ARG A 74 9.75 13.03 -6.20
C ARG A 74 10.72 14.00 -6.88
N ASN A 75 11.18 13.63 -8.08
CA ASN A 75 12.21 14.36 -8.81
C ASN A 75 11.66 15.34 -9.86
N GLN A 76 10.38 15.26 -10.21
CA GLN A 76 9.75 16.12 -11.21
C GLN A 76 9.69 17.58 -10.72
N ASN A 77 10.32 18.52 -11.45
CA ASN A 77 10.20 19.97 -11.32
C ASN A 77 9.70 20.48 -9.94
N LYS A 78 10.62 20.57 -8.97
CA LYS A 78 10.37 21.18 -7.66
C LYS A 78 10.20 22.70 -7.81
N ARG A 79 9.07 23.13 -8.36
CA ARG A 79 8.73 24.55 -8.43
C ARG A 79 8.53 25.06 -7.00
N SER A 80 9.08 26.22 -6.68
CA SER A 80 9.00 26.81 -5.34
C SER A 80 7.58 27.18 -4.91
N ASN A 81 6.61 27.21 -5.84
CA ASN A 81 5.23 27.60 -5.60
C ASN A 81 4.24 26.43 -5.48
N ILE A 82 4.71 25.19 -5.35
CA ILE A 82 3.84 24.00 -5.27
C ILE A 82 4.27 23.09 -4.13
N THR A 83 3.36 22.79 -3.21
CA THR A 83 3.49 21.66 -2.29
C THR A 83 2.99 20.40 -2.97
N ARG A 84 3.89 19.45 -3.18
CA ARG A 84 3.57 18.12 -3.69
C ARG A 84 3.27 17.16 -2.56
N VAL A 85 2.16 16.45 -2.70
CA VAL A 85 1.78 15.34 -1.83
C VAL A 85 1.71 14.06 -2.67
N ILE A 86 2.44 13.03 -2.26
CA ILE A 86 2.33 11.69 -2.84
C ILE A 86 1.64 10.80 -1.83
N VAL A 87 0.59 10.12 -2.26
CA VAL A 87 -0.19 9.21 -1.41
C VAL A 87 -0.02 7.80 -1.95
N LYS A 88 0.58 6.91 -1.15
CA LYS A 88 0.65 5.47 -1.40
C LYS A 88 -0.49 4.78 -0.65
N LEU A 89 -1.27 3.96 -1.35
CA LEU A 89 -2.34 3.17 -0.78
C LEU A 89 -2.02 1.70 -0.90
N ILE A 90 -2.16 0.99 0.21
CA ILE A 90 -1.98 -0.45 0.31
C ILE A 90 -3.29 -1.03 0.79
N ASN A 91 -3.86 -1.93 0.01
CA ASN A 91 -5.10 -2.61 0.33
C ASN A 91 -4.81 -4.07 0.66
N ASN A 92 -4.93 -4.43 1.93
CA ASN A 92 -4.80 -5.79 2.44
C ASN A 92 -6.17 -6.48 2.57
N SER A 93 -7.22 -5.92 1.96
CA SER A 93 -8.58 -6.44 2.03
C SER A 93 -9.03 -7.03 0.68
N PRO A 94 -10.07 -7.88 0.67
CA PRO A 94 -10.64 -8.43 -0.56
C PRO A 94 -11.46 -7.41 -1.37
N HIS A 95 -11.62 -6.18 -0.87
CA HIS A 95 -12.41 -5.13 -1.50
C HIS A 95 -11.64 -4.45 -2.62
N THR A 96 -12.33 -3.98 -3.66
CA THR A 96 -11.72 -3.19 -4.73
C THR A 96 -12.26 -1.77 -4.69
N PHE A 97 -11.43 -0.83 -4.25
CA PHE A 97 -11.89 0.53 -3.99
C PHE A 97 -11.77 1.43 -5.22
N LYS A 98 -12.77 2.31 -5.37
CA LYS A 98 -12.75 3.43 -6.34
C LYS A 98 -12.93 4.76 -5.61
N ILE A 99 -12.52 5.86 -6.23
CA ILE A 99 -12.80 7.20 -5.69
C ILE A 99 -14.27 7.53 -5.95
N ALA A 100 -15.06 7.64 -4.88
CA ALA A 100 -16.44 8.10 -4.94
C ALA A 100 -16.49 9.63 -5.05
N GLN A 101 -15.90 10.28 -4.06
CA GLN A 101 -15.90 11.73 -3.88
C GLN A 101 -14.50 12.17 -3.47
N THR A 102 -14.13 13.36 -3.90
CA THR A 102 -12.84 13.95 -3.55
C THR A 102 -12.91 15.45 -3.72
N SER A 103 -12.21 16.16 -2.85
CA SER A 103 -11.92 17.58 -3.03
C SER A 103 -10.45 17.81 -3.44
N LEU A 104 -9.66 16.72 -3.60
CA LEU A 104 -8.30 16.83 -4.14
C LEU A 104 -8.32 17.36 -5.58
N PRO A 105 -7.33 18.20 -5.96
CA PRO A 105 -7.14 18.66 -7.32
C PRO A 105 -6.55 17.55 -8.21
N LEU A 106 -7.30 16.47 -8.44
CA LEU A 106 -6.96 15.40 -9.38
C LEU A 106 -7.54 15.72 -10.76
N HIS A 107 -6.86 15.34 -11.83
CA HIS A 107 -7.45 15.43 -13.17
C HIS A 107 -8.64 14.47 -13.28
N THR A 108 -9.67 14.84 -14.05
CA THR A 108 -10.88 14.01 -14.23
C THR A 108 -10.54 12.59 -14.67
N SER A 109 -9.63 12.45 -15.63
CA SER A 109 -9.16 11.15 -16.11
C SER A 109 -8.48 10.31 -15.03
N GLU A 110 -7.70 10.93 -14.14
CA GLU A 110 -7.05 10.25 -13.01
C GLU A 110 -8.10 9.77 -12.00
N ARG A 111 -9.12 10.58 -11.73
CA ARG A 111 -10.22 10.20 -10.83
C ARG A 111 -11.04 9.03 -11.40
N GLU A 112 -11.40 9.09 -12.68
CA GLU A 112 -12.24 8.08 -13.34
C GLU A 112 -11.53 6.74 -13.55
N SER A 113 -10.22 6.79 -13.80
CA SER A 113 -9.39 5.59 -13.95
C SER A 113 -8.88 5.03 -12.64
N PHE A 114 -9.07 5.73 -11.51
CA PHE A 114 -8.56 5.27 -10.22
C PHE A 114 -9.20 3.94 -9.81
N LEU A 115 -8.32 2.96 -9.54
CA LEU A 115 -8.69 1.68 -8.98
C LEU A 115 -7.63 1.27 -7.96
N LEU A 116 -8.07 0.90 -6.76
CA LEU A 116 -7.25 0.23 -5.76
C LEU A 116 -7.70 -1.23 -5.69
N PRO A 117 -6.98 -2.16 -6.34
CA PRO A 117 -7.37 -3.56 -6.40
C PRO A 117 -7.32 -4.23 -5.02
N ALA A 118 -8.10 -5.30 -4.87
CA ALA A 118 -8.00 -6.21 -3.73
C ALA A 118 -6.57 -6.74 -3.57
N TYR A 119 -6.06 -6.79 -2.34
CA TYR A 119 -4.69 -7.25 -2.02
C TYR A 119 -3.56 -6.55 -2.80
N GLY A 120 -3.84 -5.36 -3.34
CA GLY A 120 -2.88 -4.63 -4.16
C GLY A 120 -2.56 -3.24 -3.60
N ASN A 121 -1.79 -2.49 -4.38
CA ASN A 121 -1.39 -1.13 -4.03
C ASN A 121 -1.62 -0.18 -5.21
N THR A 122 -1.77 1.09 -4.91
CA THR A 122 -1.78 2.17 -5.90
C THR A 122 -1.15 3.41 -5.31
N ALA A 123 -0.79 4.37 -6.14
CA ALA A 123 -0.32 5.66 -5.67
C ALA A 123 -0.86 6.77 -6.56
N PHE A 124 -1.09 7.93 -5.97
CA PHE A 124 -1.40 9.14 -6.71
C PHE A 124 -0.63 10.32 -6.17
N LYS A 125 -0.51 11.35 -7.01
CA LYS A 125 0.13 12.61 -6.69
C LYS A 125 -0.93 13.71 -6.67
N SER A 126 -0.80 14.66 -5.75
CA SER A 126 -1.59 15.89 -5.73
C SER A 126 -0.67 17.09 -5.52
N ASP A 127 -0.80 18.09 -6.39
CA ASP A 127 0.01 19.31 -6.37
C ASP A 127 -0.86 20.49 -5.87
N PHE A 128 -0.46 21.12 -4.78
CA PHE A 128 -1.17 22.24 -4.15
C PHE A 128 -0.40 23.55 -4.33
N ALA A 129 -1.10 24.64 -4.60
CA ALA A 129 -0.47 25.96 -4.66
C ALA A 129 0.11 26.35 -3.28
N TYR A 130 1.41 26.65 -3.26
CA TYR A 130 2.07 27.16 -2.07
C TYR A 130 1.89 28.68 -1.98
N THR A 131 0.98 29.11 -1.12
CA THR A 131 0.60 30.53 -0.95
C THR A 131 1.05 31.12 0.38
N TYR A 132 1.93 30.45 1.13
CA TYR A 132 2.46 30.98 2.38
C TYR A 132 3.51 32.04 2.05
N ALA A 133 3.17 33.30 2.29
CA ALA A 133 4.00 34.44 1.91
C ALA A 133 3.82 35.56 2.94
N TYR A 134 4.71 36.55 2.89
CA TYR A 134 4.63 37.72 3.77
C TYR A 134 3.33 38.51 3.50
N PRO A 135 2.61 38.98 4.55
CA PRO A 135 2.89 38.80 5.98
C PRO A 135 2.55 37.38 6.47
N TRP A 136 3.49 36.77 7.21
CA TRP A 136 3.41 35.37 7.62
C TRP A 136 2.32 35.14 8.66
N GLN A 137 1.18 34.65 8.20
CA GLN A 137 0.02 34.38 9.04
C GLN A 137 0.29 33.19 9.96
N LYS A 138 -0.12 33.30 11.24
CA LYS A 138 -0.11 32.18 12.18
C LYS A 138 -1.29 31.24 11.87
N ASN A 139 -1.08 29.93 11.97
CA ASN A 139 -2.08 28.88 11.72
C ASN A 139 -2.79 29.00 10.34
N LYS A 140 -2.07 29.40 9.29
CA LYS A 140 -2.65 29.48 7.95
C LYS A 140 -2.96 28.07 7.44
N ILE A 141 -4.23 27.78 7.19
CA ILE A 141 -4.63 26.56 6.49
C ILE A 141 -4.23 26.71 5.03
N MET A 142 -3.32 25.86 4.57
CA MET A 142 -2.86 25.84 3.18
C MET A 142 -3.82 25.07 2.30
N PHE A 143 -4.26 23.92 2.79
CA PHE A 143 -5.32 23.11 2.21
C PHE A 143 -5.90 22.19 3.27
N ASN A 144 -7.14 21.77 3.04
CA ASN A 144 -7.83 20.75 3.81
C ASN A 144 -8.78 20.03 2.84
N GLN A 145 -8.40 18.83 2.44
CA GLN A 145 -9.04 18.05 1.39
C GLN A 145 -9.41 16.67 1.90
N PHE A 146 -10.26 15.98 1.14
CA PHE A 146 -10.60 14.60 1.43
C PHE A 146 -10.74 13.76 0.16
N VAL A 147 -10.69 12.44 0.34
CA VAL A 147 -11.01 11.42 -0.65
C VAL A 147 -11.82 10.33 0.02
N ASP A 148 -12.95 9.98 -0.58
CA ASP A 148 -13.75 8.84 -0.17
C ASP A 148 -13.52 7.68 -1.15
N PHE A 149 -13.05 6.56 -0.62
CA PHE A 149 -12.87 5.29 -1.30
C PHE A 149 -14.04 4.37 -0.96
N ILE A 150 -14.71 3.78 -1.96
CA ILE A 150 -15.86 2.91 -1.72
C ILE A 150 -15.75 1.59 -2.49
N ASP A 151 -16.29 0.54 -1.88
CA ASP A 151 -16.61 -0.74 -2.50
C ASP A 151 -17.83 -1.35 -1.80
N GLN A 152 -18.95 -1.47 -2.53
CA GLN A 152 -20.22 -1.99 -1.99
C GLN A 152 -20.63 -1.34 -0.66
N ASN A 153 -20.52 -2.08 0.44
CA ASN A 153 -20.90 -1.70 1.80
C ASN A 153 -19.71 -1.17 2.64
N VAL A 154 -18.50 -1.22 2.10
CA VAL A 154 -17.27 -0.72 2.73
C VAL A 154 -16.93 0.63 2.14
N GLY A 155 -16.61 1.57 3.03
CA GLY A 155 -16.19 2.92 2.66
C GLY A 155 -15.08 3.39 3.58
N VAL A 156 -14.14 4.15 3.02
CA VAL A 156 -13.01 4.74 3.74
C VAL A 156 -12.85 6.18 3.32
N ARG A 157 -12.78 7.09 4.29
CA ARG A 157 -12.48 8.49 4.07
C ARG A 157 -11.05 8.79 4.49
N PHE A 158 -10.30 9.39 3.60
CA PHE A 158 -8.99 9.97 3.87
C PHE A 158 -9.10 11.49 3.88
N ASP A 159 -8.84 12.12 5.02
CA ASP A 159 -8.71 13.58 5.12
C ASP A 159 -7.23 13.97 5.20
N LEU A 160 -6.88 14.97 4.41
CA LEU A 160 -5.53 15.47 4.22
C LEU A 160 -5.51 16.99 4.36
N GLY A 161 -4.66 17.52 5.22
CA GLY A 161 -4.52 18.96 5.39
C GLY A 161 -3.11 19.39 5.76
N MET A 162 -2.82 20.66 5.49
CA MET A 162 -1.58 21.29 5.91
C MET A 162 -1.87 22.66 6.50
N ILE A 163 -1.31 22.89 7.69
CA ILE A 163 -1.37 24.16 8.40
C ILE A 163 0.04 24.70 8.54
N MET A 164 0.26 25.92 8.07
CA MET A 164 1.51 26.64 8.22
C MET A 164 1.50 27.50 9.47
N ASN A 165 2.61 27.46 10.19
CA ASN A 165 2.89 28.29 11.34
C ASN A 165 4.21 29.02 11.15
N THR A 166 4.25 30.25 11.64
CA THR A 166 5.49 31.00 11.83
C THR A 166 5.78 31.08 13.32
N SER A 167 7.02 30.83 13.73
CA SER A 167 7.47 31.09 15.10
C SER A 167 8.05 32.50 15.20
N PHE A 168 7.77 33.20 16.30
CA PHE A 168 8.35 34.50 16.60
C PHE A 168 9.85 34.38 16.91
N GLY A 169 10.69 34.66 15.93
CA GLY A 169 12.10 35.01 16.12
C GLY A 169 12.29 36.45 15.66
N VAL A 170 12.94 37.28 16.48
CA VAL A 170 13.09 38.73 16.24
C VAL A 170 13.96 39.04 15.00
N LEU A 171 14.78 38.07 14.54
CA LEU A 171 15.72 38.25 13.42
C LEU A 171 15.47 37.31 12.22
N SER A 172 14.90 36.11 12.43
CA SER A 172 14.54 35.17 11.35
C SER A 172 13.41 34.25 11.79
N PRO A 173 12.14 34.56 11.46
CA PRO A 173 11.03 33.68 11.81
C PRO A 173 11.17 32.33 11.10
N THR A 174 10.96 31.24 11.85
CA THR A 174 11.05 29.88 11.32
C THR A 174 9.67 29.41 10.90
N HIS A 175 9.56 28.87 9.69
CA HIS A 175 8.31 28.35 9.16
C HIS A 175 8.20 26.86 9.48
N ARG A 176 7.04 26.44 9.98
CA ARG A 176 6.76 25.05 10.33
C ARG A 176 5.45 24.62 9.71
N ALA A 177 5.51 23.55 8.92
CA ALA A 177 4.34 22.86 8.42
C ALA A 177 3.85 21.83 9.45
N ARG A 178 2.55 21.80 9.71
CA ARG A 178 1.86 20.72 10.43
C ARG A 178 0.90 20.05 9.47
N VAL A 179 1.12 18.77 9.23
CA VAL A 179 0.26 17.95 8.38
C VAL A 179 -0.81 17.26 9.23
N LYS A 180 -2.02 17.20 8.70
CA LYS A 180 -3.12 16.37 9.19
C LYS A 180 -3.36 15.28 8.15
N ASN A 181 -3.24 14.02 8.56
CA ASN A 181 -3.59 12.85 7.76
C ASN A 181 -4.44 11.93 8.64
N THR A 182 -5.72 11.78 8.30
CA THR A 182 -6.63 10.90 9.05
C THR A 182 -7.34 9.99 8.08
N VAL A 183 -7.41 8.70 8.42
CA VAL A 183 -8.17 7.72 7.65
C VAL A 183 -9.24 7.11 8.55
N THR A 184 -10.49 7.06 8.07
CA THR A 184 -11.64 6.62 8.84
C THR A 184 -12.52 5.71 8.01
N SER A 185 -12.97 4.60 8.57
CA SER A 185 -14.00 3.76 7.93
C SER A 185 -15.36 4.45 8.03
N ILE A 186 -16.03 4.65 6.89
CA ILE A 186 -17.31 5.36 6.75
C ILE A 186 -18.44 4.49 6.16
N GLY A 187 -18.14 3.24 5.79
CA GLY A 187 -19.13 2.29 5.28
C GLY A 187 -20.00 1.67 6.37
N SER A 188 -21.03 0.92 5.97
CA SER A 188 -21.83 0.11 6.90
C SER A 188 -21.03 -1.07 7.45
N SER A 189 -20.09 -1.59 6.66
CA SER A 189 -19.12 -2.60 7.07
C SER A 189 -17.80 -1.93 7.46
N LYS A 190 -17.33 -2.22 8.68
CA LYS A 190 -16.07 -1.67 9.19
C LYS A 190 -14.88 -2.35 8.51
N ILE A 191 -13.84 -1.55 8.26
CA ILE A 191 -12.52 -2.00 7.83
C ILE A 191 -11.46 -1.30 8.67
N ASN A 192 -10.37 -1.99 9.00
CA ASN A 192 -9.25 -1.34 9.69
C ASN A 192 -8.54 -0.41 8.72
N CYS A 193 -8.12 0.75 9.23
CA CYS A 193 -7.38 1.71 8.44
C CYS A 193 -6.26 2.32 9.27
N SER A 194 -5.11 2.55 8.65
CA SER A 194 -4.04 3.32 9.25
C SER A 194 -3.41 4.25 8.23
N THR A 195 -2.82 5.34 8.73
CA THR A 195 -2.11 6.30 7.90
C THR A 195 -0.87 6.79 8.61
N GLN A 196 0.19 7.01 7.85
CA GLN A 196 1.44 7.54 8.36
C GLN A 196 2.10 8.46 7.33
N ILE A 197 2.81 9.48 7.82
CA ILE A 197 3.68 10.31 6.98
C ILE A 197 5.00 9.56 6.84
N THR A 198 5.39 9.20 5.63
CA THR A 198 6.61 8.43 5.35
C THR A 198 7.80 9.31 5.00
N SER A 199 7.56 10.53 4.53
CA SER A 199 8.59 11.51 4.22
C SER A 199 8.04 12.93 4.33
N MET A 200 8.86 13.86 4.80
CA MET A 200 8.52 15.27 4.94
C MET A 200 9.73 16.11 4.53
N GLY A 201 9.53 17.04 3.60
CA GLY A 201 10.56 17.97 3.16
C GLY A 201 10.96 18.93 4.28
N GLU A 202 12.24 19.21 4.37
CA GLU A 202 12.81 20.08 5.42
C GLU A 202 12.57 21.58 5.18
N SER A 203 12.28 21.94 3.93
CA SER A 203 12.12 23.33 3.49
C SER A 203 10.88 23.53 2.63
N GLU A 204 10.48 24.80 2.53
CA GLU A 204 9.41 25.25 1.65
C GLU A 204 9.65 24.83 0.20
N PRO A 205 8.63 24.36 -0.53
CA PRO A 205 7.19 24.35 -0.20
C PRO A 205 6.69 23.14 0.64
N PHE A 206 7.55 22.49 1.44
CA PHE A 206 7.21 21.40 2.36
C PHE A 206 6.46 20.22 1.70
N ASN A 207 7.08 19.63 0.67
CA ASN A 207 6.56 18.41 0.04
C ASN A 207 6.54 17.24 1.01
N PHE A 208 5.58 16.33 0.91
CA PHE A 208 5.52 15.18 1.81
C PHE A 208 4.81 13.98 1.22
N GLU A 209 4.94 12.85 1.90
CA GLU A 209 4.39 11.58 1.47
C GLU A 209 3.59 10.93 2.58
N VAL A 210 2.48 10.31 2.19
CA VAL A 210 1.56 9.63 3.09
C VAL A 210 1.35 8.21 2.61
N GLU A 211 1.48 7.25 3.52
CA GLU A 211 1.03 5.89 3.29
C GLU A 211 -0.31 5.67 3.99
N ILE A 212 -1.23 5.00 3.31
CA ILE A 212 -2.52 4.56 3.82
C ILE A 212 -2.59 3.05 3.68
N ARG A 213 -2.95 2.35 4.75
CA ARG A 213 -3.20 0.91 4.75
C ARG A 213 -4.64 0.62 5.08
N LEU A 214 -5.29 -0.20 4.26
CA LEU A 214 -6.67 -0.65 4.42
C LEU A 214 -6.65 -2.17 4.64
N GLY A 215 -7.48 -2.69 5.55
CA GLY A 215 -7.55 -4.12 5.88
C GLY A 215 -6.79 -4.44 7.17
#